data_AF-A0A2H1VRW1-F1
#
_entry.id   AF-A0A2H1VRW1-F1
#
_cell.length_a   1.000
_cell.length_b   1.000
_cell.length_c   1.000
_cell.angle_alpha   90.00
_cell.angle_beta   90.00
_cell.angle_gamma   90.00
#
_symmetry.space_group_name_H-M   'P 1'
#
loop_
_entity.id
_entity.type
_entity.pdbx_description
1 polymer ?
#
loop_
_entity_poly.entity_id
_entity_poly.type
_entity_poly.pdbx_seq_one_letter_code
_entity_poly.pdbx_strand_id
1 'polypeptide(L)'
;MEKCYRSKLGIVSKANFTSLISCQRLGFEKKGLAINFSPREAWADSNETLDYTCEVLKCAEADGGLSMVNDSRYDYYSIYAKPVRK
;
A
#
# COMPACT_ATOMS: atom_id res chain seq x y z
N MET A 1 -7.31 11.19 16.51
CA MET A 1 -6.41 10.99 15.36
C MET A 1 -7.11 10.06 14.40
N GLU A 2 -7.45 10.53 13.21
CA GLU A 2 -7.97 9.67 12.15
C GLU A 2 -6.86 8.73 11.70
N LYS A 3 -7.20 7.46 11.49
CA LYS A 3 -6.25 6.46 11.04
C LYS A 3 -6.29 6.43 9.51
N CYS A 4 -5.20 6.84 8.87
CA CYS A 4 -5.09 6.81 7.43
C CYS A 4 -4.20 5.64 7.02
N TYR A 5 -4.64 4.90 6.00
CA TYR A 5 -4.21 3.53 5.76
C TYR A 5 -3.81 3.28 4.30
N ARG A 6 -4.29 4.11 3.37
CA ARG A 6 -4.03 3.96 1.93
C ARG A 6 -3.61 5.29 1.32
N SER A 7 -2.56 5.28 0.50
CA SER A 7 -2.18 6.45 -0.30
C SER A 7 -2.94 6.48 -1.63
N LYS A 8 -3.37 7.68 -2.06
CA LYS A 8 -3.94 7.94 -3.39
C LYS A 8 -2.92 8.47 -4.40
N LEU A 9 -1.62 8.39 -4.10
CA LEU A 9 -0.58 8.77 -5.04
C LEU A 9 -0.65 7.94 -6.33
N GLY A 10 -0.02 8.44 -7.40
CA GLY A 10 -0.13 7.84 -8.72
C GLY A 10 0.30 6.36 -8.74
N ILE A 11 -0.60 5.48 -9.17
CA ILE A 11 -0.37 4.03 -9.25
C ILE A 11 0.33 3.69 -10.57
N VAL A 12 1.40 2.89 -10.51
CA VAL A 12 2.14 2.41 -11.70
C VAL A 12 1.83 0.96 -12.06
N SER A 13 1.33 0.17 -11.11
CA SER A 13 0.95 -1.22 -11.35
C SER A 13 -0.04 -1.68 -10.30
N LYS A 14 -0.92 -2.61 -10.67
CA LYS A 14 -1.83 -3.31 -9.74
C LYS A 14 -1.69 -4.81 -9.94
N ALA A 15 -1.84 -5.58 -8.86
CA ALA A 15 -1.80 -7.04 -8.90
C ALA A 15 -2.58 -7.64 -7.73
N ASN A 16 -2.83 -8.94 -7.83
CA ASN A 16 -3.40 -9.73 -6.75
C ASN A 16 -2.33 -10.63 -6.14
N PHE A 17 -1.98 -10.34 -4.90
CA PHE A 17 -1.08 -11.14 -4.08
C PHE A 17 -1.69 -11.44 -2.71
N THR A 18 -1.33 -12.59 -2.15
CA THR A 18 -1.70 -12.99 -0.80
C THR A 18 -0.65 -12.59 0.24
N SER A 19 0.52 -12.10 -0.18
CA SER A 19 1.61 -11.73 0.72
C SER A 19 2.18 -10.35 0.40
N LEU A 20 2.53 -9.62 1.46
CA LEU A 20 3.19 -8.32 1.38
C LEU A 20 4.52 -8.42 0.61
N ILE A 21 5.28 -9.48 0.82
CA ILE A 21 6.58 -9.69 0.17
C ILE A 21 6.44 -9.79 -1.35
N SER A 22 5.40 -10.47 -1.84
CA SER A 22 5.13 -10.55 -3.29
C SER A 22 4.76 -9.16 -3.86
N CYS A 23 3.95 -8.40 -3.13
CA CYS A 23 3.61 -7.02 -3.53
C CYS A 23 4.84 -6.10 -3.53
N GLN A 24 5.73 -6.25 -2.55
CA GLN A 24 6.97 -5.51 -2.46
C GLN A 24 7.95 -5.87 -3.58
N ARG A 25 8.07 -7.15 -3.95
CA ARG A 25 8.84 -7.59 -5.12
C ARG A 25 8.35 -6.91 -6.40
N LEU A 26 7.04 -6.88 -6.61
CA LEU A 26 6.45 -6.15 -7.73
C LEU A 26 6.79 -4.66 -7.66
N GLY A 27 6.76 -4.07 -6.46
CA GLY A 27 7.19 -2.70 -6.21
C GLY A 27 8.60 -2.42 -6.75
N PHE A 28 9.56 -3.30 -6.43
CA PHE A 28 10.93 -3.21 -6.94
C PHE A 28 11.01 -3.40 -8.46
N GLU A 29 10.35 -4.42 -9.01
CA GLU A 29 10.35 -4.71 -10.44
C GLU A 29 9.78 -3.56 -11.27
N LYS A 30 8.74 -2.89 -10.75
CA LYS A 30 8.08 -1.75 -11.41
C LYS A 30 8.70 -0.41 -11.06
N LYS A 31 9.81 -0.39 -10.31
CA LYS A 31 10.50 0.84 -9.85
C LYS A 31 9.55 1.79 -9.12
N GLY A 32 8.57 1.25 -8.39
CA GLY A 32 7.70 2.03 -7.51
C GLY A 32 8.43 2.41 -6.23
N LEU A 33 7.99 3.48 -5.56
CA LEU A 33 8.61 3.99 -4.33
C LEU A 33 7.85 3.61 -3.06
N ALA A 34 6.59 3.21 -3.20
CA ALA A 34 5.74 2.72 -2.13
C ALA A 34 4.70 1.73 -2.67
N ILE A 35 4.01 1.06 -1.77
CA ILE A 35 2.91 0.15 -2.10
C ILE A 35 1.74 0.36 -1.13
N ASN A 36 0.51 0.18 -1.63
CA ASN A 36 -0.65 -0.13 -0.79
C ASN A 36 -0.86 -1.63 -0.88
N PHE A 37 -0.93 -2.32 0.27
CA PHE A 37 -1.19 -3.75 0.31
C PHE A 37 -2.42 -4.04 1.16
N SER A 38 -3.30 -4.88 0.65
CA SER A 38 -4.49 -5.34 1.36
C SER A 38 -4.30 -6.77 1.85
N PRO A 39 -4.10 -6.96 3.17
CA PRO A 39 -3.97 -8.29 3.75
C PRO A 39 -5.34 -8.99 3.79
N ARG A 40 -5.35 -10.34 3.80
CA ARG A 40 -6.58 -11.14 3.66
C ARG A 40 -7.62 -10.84 4.74
N GLU A 41 -7.13 -10.52 5.93
CA GLU A 41 -7.91 -10.22 7.12
C GLU A 41 -8.68 -8.90 6.95
N ALA A 42 -8.15 -7.95 6.19
CA ALA A 42 -8.72 -6.61 6.06
C ALA A 42 -9.98 -6.54 5.16
N TRP A 43 -10.26 -7.60 4.40
CA TRP A 43 -11.48 -7.75 3.60
C TRP A 43 -12.32 -8.96 3.98
N ALA A 44 -11.91 -9.74 4.99
CA ALA A 44 -12.73 -10.81 5.55
C ALA A 44 -14.05 -10.26 6.14
N ASP A 45 -14.02 -9.03 6.66
CA ASP A 45 -15.19 -8.32 7.22
C ASP A 45 -15.90 -7.42 6.19
N SER A 46 -15.38 -7.27 4.97
CA SER A 46 -15.98 -6.40 3.95
C SER A 46 -16.82 -7.21 2.98
N ASN A 47 -18.10 -6.85 2.83
CA ASN A 47 -18.98 -7.38 1.77
C ASN A 47 -18.56 -6.93 0.35
N GLU A 48 -17.52 -6.10 0.22
CA GLU A 48 -16.98 -5.62 -1.04
C GLU A 48 -15.79 -6.48 -1.49
N THR A 49 -15.87 -7.02 -2.70
CA THR A 49 -14.74 -7.63 -3.40
C THR A 49 -13.70 -6.57 -3.76
N LEU A 50 -12.46 -6.77 -3.32
CA LEU A 50 -11.33 -5.98 -3.79
C LEU A 50 -10.93 -6.42 -5.20
N ASP A 51 -10.80 -5.46 -6.12
CA ASP A 51 -10.30 -5.73 -7.46
C ASP A 51 -8.80 -6.12 -7.44
N TYR A 52 -8.04 -5.50 -6.52
CA TYR A 52 -6.59 -5.65 -6.40
C TYR A 52 -6.13 -5.59 -4.95
N THR A 53 -5.33 -6.56 -4.50
CA THR A 53 -4.74 -6.55 -3.16
C THR A 53 -3.39 -5.84 -3.08
N CYS A 54 -2.80 -5.48 -4.22
CA CYS A 54 -1.51 -4.79 -4.29
C CYS A 54 -1.57 -3.63 -5.29
N GLU A 55 -1.23 -2.43 -4.83
CA GLU A 55 -1.07 -1.25 -5.67
C GLU A 55 0.36 -0.71 -5.51
N VAL A 56 1.10 -0.63 -6.60
CA VAL A 56 2.44 -0.05 -6.61
C VAL A 56 2.35 1.42 -6.95
N LEU A 57 2.98 2.26 -6.13
CA LEU A 57 2.91 3.72 -6.21
C LEU A 57 4.19 4.29 -6.84
N LYS A 58 4.02 5.29 -7.70
CA LYS A 58 5.11 6.03 -8.34
C LYS A 58 5.92 6.83 -7.32
N CYS A 59 5.24 7.35 -6.30
CA CYS A 59 5.80 8.20 -5.26
C CYS A 59 5.56 7.57 -3.88
N ALA A 60 6.44 7.88 -2.93
CA ALA A 60 6.18 7.67 -1.52
C ALA A 60 5.53 8.95 -0.94
N GLU A 61 4.71 8.79 0.08
CA GLU A 61 4.24 9.90 0.92
C GLU A 61 5.44 10.66 1.51
N ALA A 62 5.37 11.98 1.44
CA ALA A 62 6.29 12.88 2.12
C ALA A 62 5.75 13.23 3.52
N ASP A 63 6.53 13.98 4.31
CA ASP A 63 6.10 14.47 5.62
C ASP A 63 4.72 15.15 5.51
N GLY A 64 3.78 14.68 6.34
CA GLY A 64 2.40 15.16 6.37
C GLY A 64 1.36 14.26 5.68
N GLY A 65 1.77 13.29 4.84
CA GLY A 65 0.88 12.24 4.33
C GLY A 65 -0.41 12.75 3.66
N LEU A 66 -0.33 13.87 2.93
CA LEU A 66 -1.52 14.60 2.44
C LEU A 66 -2.40 13.80 1.47
N SER A 67 -1.85 12.76 0.83
CA SER A 67 -2.58 11.89 -0.09
C SER A 67 -3.12 10.62 0.57
N MET A 68 -2.91 10.48 1.89
CA MET A 68 -3.42 9.36 2.67
C MET A 68 -4.92 9.47 2.92
N VAL A 69 -5.61 8.34 2.85
CA VAL A 69 -7.03 8.24 3.16
C VAL A 69 -7.33 7.13 4.15
N ASN A 70 -8.46 7.27 4.81
CA ASN A 70 -9.02 6.26 5.71
C ASN A 70 -9.71 5.16 4.89
N ASP A 71 -8.91 4.23 4.37
CA ASP A 71 -9.36 2.98 3.76
C ASP A 71 -8.70 1.83 4.49
N SER A 72 -9.39 1.31 5.52
CA SER A 72 -8.88 0.29 6.44
C SER A 72 -8.63 -1.07 5.78
N ARG A 73 -8.99 -1.22 4.50
CA ARG A 73 -8.74 -2.46 3.75
C ARG A 73 -7.28 -2.57 3.30
N TYR A 74 -6.53 -1.47 3.28
CA TYR A 74 -5.15 -1.43 2.84
C TYR A 74 -4.23 -0.95 3.95
N ASP A 75 -2.95 -1.25 3.83
CA ASP A 75 -1.88 -0.63 4.59
C ASP A 75 -0.85 -0.04 3.61
N TYR A 76 -0.36 1.15 3.92
CA TYR A 76 0.65 1.86 3.14
C TYR A 76 2.06 1.49 3.61
N TYR A 77 2.95 1.17 2.67
CA TYR A 77 4.35 0.86 2.94
C TYR A 77 5.28 1.63 1.99
N SER A 78 6.19 2.41 2.55
CA SER A 78 7.36 2.94 1.82
C SER A 78 8.42 1.85 1.69
N ILE A 79 8.79 1.46 0.46
CA ILE A 79 9.65 0.28 0.24
C ILE A 79 11.15 0.57 0.26
N TYR A 80 11.55 1.85 0.37
CA TYR A 80 12.95 2.30 0.46
C TYR A 80 13.29 3.08 1.73
N ALA A 81 12.31 3.38 2.58
CA ALA A 81 12.60 4.02 3.86
C ALA A 81 13.35 3.02 4.75
N LYS A 82 14.53 3.39 5.24
CA LYS A 82 15.22 2.58 6.25
C LYS A 82 14.33 2.57 7.50
N PRO A 83 14.09 1.42 8.15
CA PRO A 83 13.51 1.42 9.48
C PRO A 83 14.39 2.30 10.37
N VAL A 84 13.78 3.29 11.02
CA VAL A 84 14.48 4.14 12.00
C VAL A 84 15.02 3.20 13.07
N ARG A 85 16.35 3.01 13.09
CA ARG A 85 17.01 2.28 14.17
C ARG A 85 16.82 3.13 15.43
N LYS A 86 16.07 2.58 16.40
CA LYS A 86 16.04 3.12 17.76
C LYS A 86 17.40 2.98 18.42
#